data_AF-A0A136JJB1-F1
#
_entry.id   AF-A0A136JJB1-F1
#
_cell.length_a   1.000
_cell.length_b   1.000
_cell.length_c   1.000
_cell.angle_alpha   90.00
_cell.angle_beta   90.00
_cell.angle_gamma   90.00
#
_symmetry.space_group_name_H-M   'P 1'
#
loop_
_entity.id
_entity.type
_entity.pdbx_description
1 polymer ?
#
loop_
_entity_poly.entity_id
_entity_poly.type
_entity_poly.pdbx_seq_one_letter_code
_entity_poly.pdbx_strand_id
1 'polypeptide(L)'
;MPGRTKSRAEPVDDATMEDAPASAQKAQQASEDGDNAMVDSGEGNEEGEEDEEDELPKVKILPGSSDTAASFEFEKESHTLGNALRYIIMKNPLVEFCAYAIPHPSEQKMNLRIQTYKDYKATDALKKGLQDLEDLCDVVSDEFWTQRNAFNEQNGISRP
;
A
#
# COMPACT_ATOMS: atom_id res chain seq x y z
N MET A 1 14.97 -31.85 -57.56
CA MET A 1 16.31 -32.29 -58.03
C MET A 1 17.37 -31.46 -57.28
N PRO A 2 18.56 -32.02 -57.05
CA PRO A 2 19.29 -32.22 -55.78
C PRO A 2 20.10 -30.97 -55.35
N GLY A 3 20.55 -30.77 -54.09
CA GLY A 3 21.34 -31.67 -53.25
C GLY A 3 22.84 -31.55 -53.54
N ARG A 4 23.61 -30.82 -52.71
CA ARG A 4 25.09 -30.95 -52.52
C ARG A 4 25.56 -30.10 -51.31
N THR A 5 25.62 -30.62 -50.08
CA THR A 5 26.74 -31.34 -49.40
C THR A 5 28.05 -30.55 -49.36
N LYS A 6 28.41 -29.96 -48.21
CA LYS A 6 29.30 -30.45 -47.11
C LYS A 6 30.77 -30.04 -47.27
N SER A 7 31.29 -29.34 -46.26
CA SER A 7 32.58 -29.70 -45.65
C SER A 7 32.56 -29.36 -44.16
N ARG A 8 32.78 -30.41 -43.36
CA ARG A 8 32.93 -30.50 -41.90
C ARG A 8 34.32 -30.01 -41.49
N ALA A 9 34.40 -29.29 -40.36
CA ALA A 9 35.47 -29.41 -39.37
C ALA A 9 34.91 -28.97 -38.00
N GLU A 10 34.89 -29.87 -37.02
CA GLU A 10 34.67 -29.64 -35.58
C GLU A 10 36.05 -29.75 -34.87
N PRO A 11 36.15 -29.67 -33.54
CA PRO A 11 35.46 -28.85 -32.53
C PRO A 11 36.50 -27.99 -31.76
N VAL A 12 36.11 -26.87 -31.12
CA VAL A 12 36.98 -26.25 -30.10
C VAL A 12 36.16 -25.82 -28.89
N ASP A 13 36.36 -26.60 -27.84
CA ASP A 13 36.32 -26.29 -26.41
C ASP A 13 35.02 -25.70 -25.83
N ASP A 14 34.20 -26.65 -25.35
CA ASP A 14 33.33 -26.54 -24.19
C ASP A 14 34.06 -25.78 -23.06
N ALA A 15 33.72 -24.52 -22.85
CA ALA A 15 34.26 -23.73 -21.75
C ALA A 15 33.61 -24.22 -20.46
N THR A 16 34.30 -25.17 -19.81
CA THR A 16 33.96 -25.73 -18.52
C THR A 16 33.75 -24.60 -17.50
N MET A 17 32.56 -24.60 -16.90
CA MET A 17 32.21 -23.75 -15.77
C MET A 17 32.94 -24.28 -14.53
N GLU A 18 34.19 -23.86 -14.35
CA GLU A 18 34.97 -24.13 -13.13
C GLU A 18 35.40 -22.82 -12.46
N ASP A 19 34.92 -22.69 -11.22
CA ASP A 19 35.47 -21.90 -10.11
C ASP A 19 35.27 -20.36 -10.09
N ALA A 20 34.16 -19.96 -9.45
CA ALA A 20 34.13 -18.75 -8.62
C ALA A 20 33.57 -19.15 -7.24
N PRO A 21 34.40 -19.24 -6.17
CA PRO A 21 33.94 -19.73 -4.88
C PRO A 21 33.02 -18.73 -4.17
N ALA A 22 31.89 -19.24 -3.69
CA ALA A 22 30.93 -18.55 -2.85
C ALA A 22 31.56 -18.22 -1.48
N SER A 23 31.33 -16.98 -1.06
CA SER A 23 31.75 -16.42 0.22
C SER A 23 31.16 -17.20 1.40
N ALA A 24 32.05 -17.71 2.25
CA ALA A 24 31.90 -18.00 3.69
C ALA A 24 30.59 -18.66 4.18
N GLN A 25 30.55 -19.99 4.19
CA GLN A 25 29.80 -20.75 5.20
C GLN A 25 30.77 -21.68 5.96
N LYS A 26 30.99 -21.36 7.24
CA LYS A 26 31.82 -22.13 8.17
C LYS A 26 31.03 -23.35 8.65
N ALA A 27 31.54 -24.55 8.38
CA ALA A 27 31.01 -25.81 8.90
C ALA A 27 31.46 -26.07 10.35
N GLN A 28 30.54 -26.63 11.14
CA GLN A 28 30.72 -27.16 12.50
C GLN A 28 31.85 -28.19 12.63
N GLN A 29 32.49 -28.19 13.81
CA GLN A 29 33.04 -29.40 14.44
C GLN A 29 32.84 -29.34 15.97
N ALA A 30 32.55 -30.51 16.56
CA ALA A 30 31.91 -30.75 17.85
C ALA A 30 32.86 -30.74 19.08
N SER A 31 32.28 -30.59 20.28
CA SER A 31 32.74 -31.22 21.52
C SER A 31 31.62 -31.27 22.59
N GLU A 32 31.53 -32.42 23.26
CA GLU A 32 30.54 -32.85 24.25
C GLU A 32 30.84 -32.37 25.70
N ASP A 33 29.80 -32.49 26.53
CA ASP A 33 29.78 -32.80 27.98
C ASP A 33 30.03 -31.71 29.05
N GLY A 34 29.14 -31.68 30.05
CA GLY A 34 29.39 -31.02 31.34
C GLY A 34 28.17 -30.41 32.05
N ASP A 35 27.45 -31.21 32.84
CA ASP A 35 26.53 -30.81 33.91
C ASP A 35 27.12 -29.72 34.85
N ASN A 36 26.38 -28.64 35.13
CA ASN A 36 26.32 -28.05 36.48
C ASN A 36 25.19 -27.01 36.69
N ALA A 37 24.25 -27.39 37.55
CA ALA A 37 23.58 -26.63 38.61
C ALA A 37 23.27 -25.12 38.47
N MET A 38 21.96 -24.83 38.43
CA MET A 38 21.22 -23.90 39.29
C MET A 38 22.01 -22.80 40.04
N VAL A 39 21.81 -21.55 39.62
CA VAL A 39 21.71 -20.43 40.56
C VAL A 39 20.59 -19.48 40.14
N ASP A 40 19.61 -19.42 41.01
CA ASP A 40 18.54 -18.42 41.14
C ASP A 40 19.16 -17.08 41.55
N SER A 41 18.69 -15.97 40.97
CA SER A 41 18.56 -14.64 41.60
C SER A 41 18.39 -13.53 40.54
N GLY A 42 17.25 -12.85 40.56
CA GLY A 42 17.15 -11.49 40.02
C GLY A 42 15.82 -11.17 39.34
N GLU A 43 14.80 -10.87 40.14
CA GLU A 43 13.61 -10.12 39.72
C GLU A 43 14.04 -8.79 39.09
N GLY A 44 13.99 -8.71 37.76
CA GLY A 44 14.00 -7.47 37.00
C GLY A 44 12.58 -7.14 36.59
N ASN A 45 11.96 -6.20 37.31
CA ASN A 45 10.73 -5.54 36.92
C ASN A 45 11.01 -4.72 35.65
N GLU A 46 10.84 -5.33 34.47
CA GLU A 46 10.73 -4.57 33.23
C GLU A 46 9.32 -3.97 33.22
N GLU A 47 9.23 -2.75 33.75
CA GLU A 47 8.13 -1.84 33.49
C GLU A 47 7.98 -1.78 31.98
N GLY A 48 6.86 -2.32 31.46
CA GLY A 48 6.51 -2.16 30.06
C GLY A 48 6.48 -0.66 29.78
N GLU A 49 7.43 -0.21 28.98
CA GLU A 49 7.29 1.05 28.26
C GLU A 49 6.00 0.88 27.45
N GLU A 50 4.92 1.49 27.93
CA GLU A 50 3.75 1.73 27.10
C GLU A 50 4.26 2.66 26.01
N ASP A 51 4.65 2.08 24.88
CA ASP A 51 4.91 2.83 23.65
C ASP A 51 3.62 3.61 23.36
N GLU A 52 3.58 4.88 23.78
CA GLU A 52 2.70 5.89 23.18
C GLU A 52 3.12 5.95 21.72
N GLU A 53 2.55 5.07 20.89
CA GLU A 53 2.66 5.15 19.45
C GLU A 53 2.04 6.49 19.05
N ASP A 54 2.85 7.53 18.91
CA ASP A 54 2.47 8.80 18.31
C ASP A 54 1.72 8.48 17.00
N GLU A 55 0.40 8.68 16.99
CA GLU A 55 -0.43 8.45 15.82
C GLU A 55 0.07 9.38 14.69
N LEU A 56 0.93 8.85 13.83
CA LEU A 56 1.46 9.59 12.71
C LEU A 56 0.30 10.15 11.89
N PRO A 57 0.36 11.43 11.49
CA PRO A 57 -0.73 12.05 10.78
C PRO A 57 -0.96 11.30 9.47
N LYS A 58 -2.16 10.70 9.33
CA LYS A 58 -2.57 9.87 8.19
C LYS A 58 -2.50 10.60 6.85
N VAL A 59 -2.48 11.95 6.87
CA VAL A 59 -2.36 12.82 5.69
C VAL A 59 -1.24 13.82 5.90
N LYS A 60 -0.31 13.89 4.94
CA LYS A 60 0.80 14.85 4.92
C LYS A 60 0.73 15.69 3.66
N ILE A 61 1.05 16.98 3.75
CA ILE A 61 1.16 17.86 2.58
C ILE A 61 2.62 17.84 2.12
N LEU A 62 2.83 17.45 0.85
CA LEU A 62 4.17 17.38 0.29
C LEU A 62 4.70 18.79 -0.07
N PRO A 63 6.04 18.98 -0.02
CA PRO A 63 6.67 20.24 -0.41
C PRO A 63 6.38 20.57 -1.89
N GLY A 64 6.25 21.86 -2.21
CA GLY A 64 5.80 22.31 -3.54
C GLY A 64 4.27 22.41 -3.68
N SER A 65 3.58 22.51 -2.55
CA SER A 65 2.16 22.84 -2.50
C SER A 65 1.98 24.36 -2.44
N SER A 66 1.19 24.92 -3.34
CA SER A 66 0.67 26.29 -3.31
C SER A 66 -0.81 26.27 -2.91
N ASP A 67 -1.40 27.45 -2.68
CA ASP A 67 -2.82 27.55 -2.32
C ASP A 67 -3.75 26.90 -3.35
N THR A 68 -3.44 27.06 -4.64
CA THR A 68 -4.25 26.55 -5.75
C THR A 68 -3.84 25.17 -6.23
N ALA A 69 -2.64 24.70 -5.88
CA ALA A 69 -2.10 23.41 -6.33
C ALA A 69 -1.31 22.72 -5.22
N ALA A 70 -1.89 21.67 -4.64
CA ALA A 70 -1.29 20.93 -3.52
C ALA A 70 -1.15 19.44 -3.81
N SER A 71 -0.09 18.84 -3.25
CA SER A 71 0.13 17.39 -3.23
C SER A 71 -0.08 16.87 -1.82
N PHE A 72 -0.92 15.86 -1.68
CA PHE A 72 -1.21 15.17 -0.42
C PHE A 72 -0.66 13.75 -0.48
N GLU A 73 -0.01 13.30 0.58
CA GLU A 73 0.41 11.93 0.81
C GLU A 73 -0.51 11.31 1.87
N PHE A 74 -1.15 10.19 1.53
CA PHE A 74 -1.98 9.39 2.42
C PHE A 74 -1.21 8.13 2.81
N GLU A 75 -1.13 7.88 4.12
CA GLU A 75 -0.53 6.66 4.66
C GLU A 75 -1.58 5.56 4.84
N LYS A 76 -1.20 4.32 4.59
CA LYS A 76 -2.04 3.12 4.70
C LYS A 76 -3.29 3.14 3.80
N GLU A 77 -3.25 3.88 2.70
CA GLU A 77 -4.34 3.98 1.72
C GLU A 77 -3.93 3.49 0.32
N SER A 78 -4.91 3.11 -0.49
CA SER A 78 -4.68 2.44 -1.79
C SER A 78 -5.60 2.96 -2.91
N HIS A 79 -5.53 2.32 -4.08
CA HIS A 79 -6.34 2.63 -5.27
C HIS A 79 -7.84 2.75 -4.99
N THR A 80 -8.37 2.02 -4.01
CA THR A 80 -9.80 2.06 -3.67
C THR A 80 -10.23 3.47 -3.27
N LEU A 81 -9.56 4.06 -2.28
CA LEU A 81 -9.85 5.42 -1.83
C LEU A 81 -9.41 6.44 -2.90
N GLY A 82 -8.24 6.25 -3.51
CA GLY A 82 -7.72 7.16 -4.52
C GLY A 82 -8.63 7.32 -5.73
N ASN A 83 -9.16 6.21 -6.25
CA ASN A 83 -10.05 6.23 -7.40
C ASN A 83 -11.41 6.89 -7.07
N ALA A 84 -11.95 6.60 -5.89
CA ALA A 84 -13.20 7.21 -5.41
C ALA A 84 -13.04 8.74 -5.26
N LEU A 85 -12.00 9.18 -4.54
CA LEU A 85 -11.72 10.60 -4.32
C LEU A 85 -11.44 11.33 -5.63
N ARG A 86 -10.64 10.74 -6.53
CA ARG A 86 -10.38 11.32 -7.85
C ARG A 86 -11.68 11.59 -8.59
N TYR A 87 -12.60 10.63 -8.60
CA TYR A 87 -13.85 10.75 -9.33
C TYR A 87 -14.73 11.88 -8.75
N ILE A 88 -14.88 11.93 -7.43
CA ILE A 88 -15.74 12.90 -6.74
C ILE A 88 -15.17 14.31 -6.84
N ILE A 89 -13.88 14.47 -6.55
CA ILE A 89 -13.22 15.78 -6.64
C ILE A 89 -13.30 16.35 -8.06
N MET A 90 -13.23 15.50 -9.10
CA MET A 90 -13.39 15.93 -10.49
C MET A 90 -14.81 16.35 -10.88
N LYS A 91 -15.83 16.05 -10.08
CA LYS A 91 -17.18 16.58 -10.31
C LYS A 91 -17.30 18.05 -9.93
N ASN A 92 -16.41 18.56 -9.07
CA ASN A 92 -16.43 19.96 -8.67
C ASN A 92 -15.89 20.84 -9.81
N PRO A 93 -16.67 21.78 -10.37
CA PRO A 93 -16.25 22.63 -11.48
C PRO A 93 -15.12 23.61 -11.12
N LEU A 94 -14.81 23.77 -9.82
CA LEU A 94 -13.71 24.59 -9.33
C LEU A 94 -12.36 23.85 -9.36
N VAL A 95 -12.37 22.54 -9.64
CA VAL A 95 -11.15 21.73 -9.74
C VAL A 95 -10.77 21.56 -11.20
N GLU A 96 -9.53 21.92 -11.52
CA GLU A 96 -8.96 21.79 -12.87
C GLU A 96 -8.42 20.38 -13.09
N PHE A 97 -7.67 19.89 -12.11
CA PHE A 97 -6.96 18.63 -12.24
C PHE A 97 -6.97 17.89 -10.90
N CYS A 98 -7.28 16.61 -10.94
CA CYS A 98 -7.10 15.71 -9.80
C CYS A 98 -6.60 14.36 -10.31
N ALA A 99 -5.48 13.92 -9.74
CA ALA A 99 -4.88 12.63 -10.05
C ALA A 99 -4.25 12.03 -8.82
N TYR A 100 -4.26 10.70 -8.74
CA TYR A 100 -3.57 9.96 -7.70
C TYR A 100 -2.58 8.98 -8.32
N ALA A 101 -1.51 8.67 -7.59
CA ALA A 101 -0.51 7.70 -7.97
C ALA A 101 0.01 6.98 -6.73
N ILE A 102 0.26 5.68 -6.87
CA ILE A 102 1.02 4.90 -5.89
C ILE A 102 2.46 4.85 -6.39
N PRO A 103 3.43 5.42 -5.65
CA PRO A 103 4.82 5.50 -6.11
C PRO A 103 5.44 4.11 -6.27
N HIS A 104 5.12 3.17 -5.37
CA HIS A 104 5.57 1.79 -5.45
C HIS A 104 4.57 0.83 -4.78
N PRO A 105 4.19 -0.31 -5.39
CA PRO A 105 3.18 -1.22 -4.84
C PRO A 105 3.50 -1.81 -3.46
N SER A 106 4.79 -1.91 -3.11
CA SER A 106 5.23 -2.42 -1.80
C SER A 106 5.13 -1.40 -0.66
N GLU A 107 4.89 -0.13 -0.98
CA GLU A 107 4.67 0.92 0.00
C GLU A 107 3.17 1.23 0.08
N GLN A 108 2.62 1.23 1.29
CA GLN A 108 1.23 1.62 1.51
C GLN A 108 1.10 3.14 1.58
N LYS A 109 1.55 3.83 0.53
CA LYS A 109 1.48 5.29 0.39
C LYS A 109 0.78 5.65 -0.90
N MET A 110 -0.11 6.62 -0.83
CA MET A 110 -0.84 7.13 -1.98
C MET A 110 -0.66 8.64 -2.09
N ASN A 111 -0.19 9.11 -3.24
CA ASN A 111 -0.03 10.52 -3.51
C ASN A 111 -1.20 11.03 -4.35
N LEU A 112 -1.84 12.11 -3.90
CA LEU A 112 -2.95 12.78 -4.55
C LEU A 112 -2.54 14.22 -4.88
N ARG A 113 -2.57 14.59 -6.16
CA ARG A 113 -2.34 15.98 -6.62
C ARG A 113 -3.67 16.60 -7.01
N ILE A 114 -3.95 17.77 -6.45
CA ILE A 114 -5.12 18.59 -6.80
C ILE A 114 -4.63 19.94 -7.32
N GLN A 115 -5.19 20.37 -8.45
CA GLN A 115 -5.06 21.72 -8.97
C GLN A 115 -6.46 22.30 -9.16
N THR A 116 -6.65 23.53 -8.71
CA THR A 116 -7.94 24.22 -8.68
C THR A 116 -7.87 25.51 -9.48
N TYR A 117 -9.02 25.94 -9.98
CA TYR A 117 -9.13 27.21 -10.69
C TYR A 117 -9.29 28.37 -9.71
N LYS A 118 -8.78 29.55 -10.09
CA LYS A 118 -8.95 30.83 -9.35
C LYS A 118 -8.38 30.75 -7.92
N ASP A 119 -8.84 31.63 -7.03
CA ASP A 119 -8.48 31.68 -5.61
C ASP A 119 -9.20 30.61 -4.75
N TYR A 120 -9.52 29.44 -5.32
CA TYR A 120 -10.04 28.31 -4.54
C TYR A 120 -8.88 27.50 -3.97
N LYS A 121 -8.95 27.14 -2.69
CA LYS A 121 -7.86 26.40 -2.05
C LYS A 121 -7.94 24.92 -2.35
N ALA A 122 -6.81 24.31 -2.69
CA ALA A 122 -6.71 22.86 -2.91
C ALA A 122 -7.06 22.04 -1.66
N THR A 123 -6.81 22.58 -0.47
CA THR A 123 -7.22 21.97 0.82
C THR A 123 -8.74 21.96 1.00
N ASP A 124 -9.43 23.03 0.60
CA ASP A 124 -10.89 23.12 0.67
C ASP A 124 -11.53 22.21 -0.38
N ALA A 125 -10.91 22.06 -1.56
CA ALA A 125 -11.30 21.05 -2.55
C ALA A 125 -11.25 19.64 -1.99
N LEU A 126 -10.17 19.29 -1.27
CA LEU A 126 -10.01 17.97 -0.67
C LEU A 126 -11.06 17.72 0.42
N LYS A 127 -11.24 18.68 1.35
CA LYS A 127 -12.24 18.56 2.43
C LYS A 127 -13.65 18.36 1.87
N LYS A 128 -14.01 19.17 0.88
CA LYS A 128 -15.31 19.05 0.22
C LYS A 128 -15.45 17.69 -0.48
N GLY A 129 -14.42 17.23 -1.19
CA GLY A 129 -14.46 15.92 -1.84
C GLY A 129 -14.57 14.73 -0.88
N LEU A 130 -14.03 14.84 0.32
CA LEU A 130 -14.21 13.85 1.38
C LEU A 130 -15.64 13.86 1.93
N GLN A 131 -16.20 15.05 2.20
CA GLN A 131 -17.58 15.17 2.65
C GLN A 131 -18.57 14.64 1.60
N ASP A 132 -18.39 15.02 0.33
CA ASP A 132 -19.24 14.56 -0.76
C ASP A 132 -19.17 13.02 -0.94
N LEU A 133 -18.06 12.38 -0.57
CA LEU A 133 -17.90 10.92 -0.58
C LEU A 133 -18.65 10.26 0.58
N GLU A 134 -18.56 10.84 1.78
CA GLU A 134 -19.31 10.40 2.97
C GLU A 134 -20.81 10.47 2.70
N ASP A 135 -21.30 11.63 2.26
CA ASP A 135 -22.71 11.86 1.96
C ASP A 135 -23.25 10.86 0.90
N LEU A 136 -22.43 10.50 -0.08
CA LEU A 136 -22.79 9.49 -1.09
C LEU A 136 -22.94 8.11 -0.47
N CYS A 137 -22.01 7.72 0.41
CA CYS A 137 -22.07 6.44 1.11
C CYS A 137 -23.30 6.34 2.01
N ASP A 138 -23.70 7.43 2.66
CA ASP A 138 -24.89 7.48 3.50
C ASP A 138 -26.16 7.27 2.68
N VAL A 139 -26.33 8.00 1.57
CA VAL A 139 -27.50 7.84 0.69
C VAL A 139 -27.60 6.42 0.14
N VAL A 140 -26.47 5.83 -0.29
CA VAL A 140 -26.44 4.46 -0.81
C VAL A 140 -26.79 3.46 0.29
N SER A 141 -26.29 3.67 1.51
CA SER A 141 -26.58 2.80 2.65
C SER A 141 -28.05 2.86 3.03
N ASP A 142 -28.62 4.06 3.15
CA ASP A 142 -30.02 4.27 3.52
C ASP A 142 -30.98 3.62 2.51
N GLU A 143 -30.74 3.84 1.21
CA GLU A 143 -31.54 3.22 0.16
C GLU A 143 -31.39 1.68 0.18
N PHE A 144 -30.17 1.18 0.38
CA PHE A 144 -29.94 -0.26 0.50
C PHE A 144 -30.70 -0.87 1.67
N TRP A 145 -30.63 -0.28 2.86
CA TRP A 145 -31.32 -0.79 4.05
C TRP A 145 -32.84 -0.70 3.88
N THR A 146 -33.34 0.40 3.30
CA THR A 146 -34.77 0.60 3.03
C THR A 146 -35.31 -0.50 2.11
N GLN A 147 -34.66 -0.71 0.95
CA GLN A 147 -35.10 -1.72 -0.02
C GLN A 147 -34.92 -3.15 0.51
N ARG A 148 -33.82 -3.41 1.23
CA ARG A 148 -33.56 -4.71 1.85
C ARG A 148 -34.61 -5.06 2.90
N ASN A 149 -35.01 -4.10 3.74
CA ASN A 149 -36.03 -4.31 4.76
C ASN A 149 -37.39 -4.56 4.12
N ALA A 150 -37.78 -3.77 3.12
CA ALA A 150 -39.01 -3.99 2.36
C ALA A 150 -39.04 -5.38 1.68
N PHE A 151 -37.91 -5.83 1.12
CA PHE A 151 -37.79 -7.16 0.53
C PHE A 151 -37.92 -8.29 1.57
N ASN A 152 -37.31 -8.11 2.75
CA ASN A 152 -37.39 -9.09 3.84
C ASN A 152 -38.81 -9.23 4.38
N GLU A 153 -39.55 -8.12 4.51
CA GLU A 153 -40.96 -8.09 4.92
C GLU A 153 -41.86 -8.81 3.91
N GLN A 154 -41.66 -8.57 2.61
CA GLN A 154 -42.46 -9.20 1.56
C GLN A 154 -42.23 -10.71 1.47
N ASN A 155 -41.00 -11.17 1.73
CA ASN A 155 -40.62 -12.58 1.59
C ASN A 155 -40.61 -13.35 2.91
N GLY A 156 -40.99 -12.72 4.03
CA GLY A 156 -41.00 -13.35 5.36
C GLY A 156 -39.61 -13.80 5.84
N ILE A 157 -38.54 -13.20 5.33
CA ILE A 157 -37.16 -13.56 5.66
C ILE A 157 -36.76 -12.79 6.92
N SER A 158 -37.24 -13.24 8.08
CA SER A 158 -36.76 -12.76 9.36
C SER A 158 -35.43 -13.43 9.70
N ARG A 159 -34.30 -12.78 9.38
CA ARG A 159 -33.00 -13.18 9.94
C ARG A 159 -32.80 -12.47 11.28
N PRO A 160 -32.31 -13.17 12.31
CA PRO A 160 -32.00 -12.58 13.62
C PRO A 160 -30.89 -11.51 13.51
#